data_AF-T1PHS4-F1
#
_entry.id   AF-T1PHS4-F1
#
_cell.length_a   1.000
_cell.length_b   1.000
_cell.length_c   1.000
_cell.angle_alpha   90.00
_cell.angle_beta   90.00
_cell.angle_gamma   90.00
#
_symmetry.space_group_name_H-M   'P 1'
#
loop_
_entity.id
_entity.type
_entity.pdbx_description
1 polymer ?
#
loop_
_entity_poly.entity_id
_entity_poly.type
_entity_poly.pdbx_seq_one_letter_code
_entity_poly.pdbx_strand_id
1 'polypeptide(L)'
;MNSELTKLQKLHLEQNEITHFKDRKVFCDLPSLRDLHLGDNYLKDINFDVACLKNLRFLDLERNKFEFVKTHDLMVLNQLEARPDRTTNLIVDFNLNPFTCDCKISSFRTWIHSTNVTVRNKESLMCFHDEVNPLPILEIDMSQCSAAIAAATIMFNTATDNHYGLGGGGGHENSGLAQHTATLIFLLIVLSMILLGLVIALVYVSRDKLKFMITPVFDNVAKKVQYTSIKDEDCPEVHV
;
A
#
# COMPACT_ATOMS: atom_id res chain seq x y z
N MET A 1 -19.01 -12.00 16.40
CA MET A 1 -18.77 -11.72 17.83
C MET A 1 -19.76 -10.65 18.22
N ASN A 2 -20.78 -10.92 19.05
CA ASN A 2 -21.78 -9.89 19.38
C ASN A 2 -21.12 -8.77 20.20
N SER A 3 -20.86 -7.64 19.56
CA SER A 3 -20.30 -6.44 20.19
C SER A 3 -21.41 -5.57 20.76
N GLU A 4 -21.26 -5.13 21.99
CA GLU A 4 -22.20 -4.20 22.65
C GLU A 4 -21.89 -2.72 22.33
N LEU A 5 -20.88 -2.46 21.48
CA LEU A 5 -20.44 -1.11 21.10
C LEU A 5 -21.36 -0.46 20.06
N THR A 6 -22.66 -0.45 20.32
CA THR A 6 -23.72 -0.02 19.39
C THR A 6 -23.64 1.46 18.99
N LYS A 7 -22.94 2.30 19.78
CA LYS A 7 -22.75 3.73 19.52
C LYS A 7 -21.41 4.08 18.88
N LEU A 8 -20.52 3.10 18.68
CA LEU A 8 -19.18 3.35 18.12
C LEU A 8 -19.31 3.85 16.67
N GLN A 9 -18.77 5.04 16.39
CA GLN A 9 -18.79 5.64 15.06
C GLN A 9 -17.43 5.59 14.35
N LYS A 10 -16.33 5.67 15.10
CA LYS A 10 -14.98 5.65 14.56
C LYS A 10 -14.21 4.50 15.21
N LEU A 11 -13.60 3.66 14.40
CA LEU A 11 -12.75 2.56 14.85
C LEU A 11 -11.35 2.74 14.26
N HIS A 12 -10.39 2.99 15.14
CA HIS A 12 -8.99 3.21 14.84
C HIS A 12 -8.21 1.91 15.08
N LEU A 13 -7.70 1.33 13.99
CA LEU A 13 -6.90 0.09 13.97
C LEU A 13 -5.65 0.25 13.09
N GLU A 14 -5.37 1.46 12.63
CA GLU A 14 -4.16 1.82 11.90
C GLU A 14 -2.88 1.62 12.72
N GLN A 15 -1.75 1.48 12.03
CA GLN A 15 -0.42 1.32 12.65
C GLN A 15 -0.31 0.06 13.52
N ASN A 16 -0.91 -1.03 13.05
CA ASN A 16 -0.84 -2.35 13.68
C ASN A 16 -0.21 -3.37 12.71
N GLU A 17 -0.16 -4.62 13.13
CA GLU A 17 0.40 -5.72 12.33
C GLU A 17 -0.70 -6.63 11.75
N ILE A 18 -1.87 -6.07 11.43
CA ILE A 18 -3.01 -6.84 10.97
C ILE A 18 -2.74 -7.33 9.55
N THR A 19 -2.65 -8.65 9.39
CA THR A 19 -2.49 -9.32 8.09
C THR A 19 -3.82 -9.80 7.52
N HIS A 20 -4.76 -10.18 8.39
CA HIS A 20 -6.10 -10.65 8.02
C HIS A 20 -7.06 -10.64 9.21
N PHE A 21 -8.36 -10.58 8.92
CA PHE A 21 -9.44 -10.87 9.86
C PHE A 21 -9.92 -12.30 9.66
N LYS A 22 -9.93 -13.11 10.74
CA LYS A 22 -10.39 -14.51 10.68
C LYS A 22 -11.89 -14.63 10.47
N ASP A 23 -12.65 -13.76 11.13
CA ASP A 23 -14.10 -13.69 11.00
C ASP A 23 -14.45 -12.60 9.98
N ARG A 24 -15.09 -12.99 8.87
CA ARG A 24 -15.53 -12.01 7.86
C ARG A 24 -16.54 -11.01 8.45
N LYS A 25 -17.26 -11.38 9.52
CA LYS A 25 -18.28 -10.53 10.15
C LYS A 25 -17.76 -9.72 11.34
N VAL A 26 -16.44 -9.62 11.52
CA VAL A 26 -15.82 -8.96 12.69
C VAL A 26 -16.35 -7.55 12.98
N PHE A 27 -16.76 -6.80 11.96
CA PHE A 27 -17.31 -5.45 12.11
C PHE A 27 -18.83 -5.35 11.99
N CYS A 28 -19.53 -6.45 11.66
CA CYS A 28 -20.96 -6.41 11.37
C CYS A 28 -21.83 -6.11 12.60
N ASP A 29 -21.30 -6.35 13.80
CA ASP A 29 -21.98 -6.06 15.06
C ASP A 29 -21.69 -4.61 15.55
N LEU A 30 -21.23 -3.72 14.66
CA LEU A 30 -21.01 -2.28 14.90
C LEU A 30 -21.96 -1.43 14.04
N PRO A 31 -23.26 -1.36 14.38
CA PRO A 31 -24.29 -0.78 13.51
C PRO A 31 -24.11 0.73 13.26
N SER A 32 -23.46 1.44 14.16
CA SER A 32 -23.22 2.89 14.05
C SER A 32 -21.88 3.23 13.42
N LEU A 33 -21.07 2.26 13.00
CA LEU A 33 -19.71 2.50 12.50
C LEU A 33 -19.76 3.31 11.19
N ARG A 34 -18.99 4.40 11.16
CA ARG A 34 -18.93 5.36 10.06
C ARG A 34 -17.52 5.49 9.49
N ASP A 35 -16.51 5.41 10.34
CA ASP A 35 -15.12 5.61 9.93
C ASP A 35 -14.30 4.41 10.43
N LEU A 36 -13.79 3.59 9.50
CA LEU A 36 -12.95 2.44 9.80
C LEU A 36 -11.55 2.71 9.28
N HIS A 37 -10.62 2.86 10.22
CA HIS A 37 -9.23 3.16 9.92
C HIS A 37 -8.37 1.91 10.07
N LEU A 38 -7.82 1.44 8.96
CA LEU A 38 -6.97 0.25 8.86
C LEU A 38 -5.64 0.57 8.16
N GLY A 39 -5.30 1.85 8.03
CA GLY A 39 -4.07 2.27 7.38
C GLY A 39 -2.81 1.72 8.08
N ASP A 40 -1.67 1.66 7.42
CA ASP A 40 -0.41 1.22 8.05
C ASP A 40 -0.53 -0.17 8.72
N ASN A 41 -1.00 -1.16 7.97
CA ASN A 41 -1.12 -2.57 8.36
C ASN A 41 -0.50 -3.48 7.27
N TYR A 42 -0.77 -4.79 7.33
CA TYR A 42 -0.26 -5.78 6.38
C TYR A 42 -1.38 -6.46 5.56
N LEU A 43 -2.54 -5.81 5.40
CA LEU A 43 -3.66 -6.37 4.65
C LEU A 43 -3.31 -6.47 3.16
N LYS A 44 -3.66 -7.61 2.56
CA LYS A 44 -3.50 -7.85 1.11
C LYS A 44 -4.82 -7.83 0.35
N ASP A 45 -5.94 -7.86 1.07
CA ASP A 45 -7.30 -7.86 0.55
C ASP A 45 -8.28 -7.37 1.61
N ILE A 46 -9.54 -7.16 1.21
CA ILE A 46 -10.64 -6.86 2.12
C ILE A 46 -11.27 -8.19 2.57
N ASN A 47 -10.70 -8.84 3.59
CA ASN A 47 -11.17 -10.13 4.11
C ASN A 47 -12.29 -10.05 5.15
N PHE A 48 -12.99 -8.92 5.21
CA PHE A 48 -14.20 -8.72 6.01
C PHE A 48 -15.36 -8.25 5.14
N ASP A 49 -16.57 -8.45 5.63
CA ASP A 49 -17.81 -8.15 4.93
C ASP A 49 -18.14 -6.66 5.08
N VAL A 50 -17.80 -5.89 4.06
CA VAL A 50 -18.12 -4.45 4.02
C VAL A 50 -19.63 -4.22 3.80
N ALA A 51 -20.37 -5.18 3.24
CA ALA A 51 -21.79 -5.00 2.91
C ALA A 51 -22.67 -4.85 4.17
N CYS A 52 -22.23 -5.37 5.32
CA CYS A 52 -22.96 -5.22 6.58
C CYS A 52 -22.76 -3.84 7.24
N LEU A 53 -21.76 -3.06 6.82
CA LEU A 53 -21.41 -1.75 7.39
C LEU A 53 -22.21 -0.62 6.75
N LYS A 54 -23.54 -0.64 6.92
CA LYS A 54 -24.50 0.24 6.22
C LYS A 54 -24.21 1.75 6.37
N ASN A 55 -23.66 2.15 7.52
CA ASN A 55 -23.36 3.54 7.84
C ASN A 55 -21.91 3.96 7.55
N LEU A 56 -21.09 3.06 7.01
CA LEU A 56 -19.69 3.33 6.72
C LEU A 56 -19.58 4.43 5.67
N ARG A 57 -18.81 5.46 5.98
CA ARG A 57 -18.52 6.64 5.14
C ARG A 57 -17.07 6.66 4.72
N PHE A 58 -16.16 6.22 5.59
CA PHE A 58 -14.73 6.21 5.31
C PHE A 58 -14.11 4.87 5.64
N LEU A 59 -13.35 4.34 4.67
CA LEU A 59 -12.53 3.15 4.81
C LEU A 59 -11.08 3.50 4.42
N ASP A 60 -10.22 3.60 5.42
CA ASP A 60 -8.78 3.85 5.23
C ASP A 60 -8.04 2.52 5.13
N LEU A 61 -7.53 2.22 3.92
CA LEU A 61 -6.65 1.08 3.61
C LEU A 61 -5.28 1.58 3.15
N GLU A 62 -4.92 2.83 3.49
CA GLU A 62 -3.65 3.44 3.13
C GLU A 62 -2.49 2.58 3.66
N ARG A 63 -1.33 2.55 2.97
CA ARG A 63 -0.11 1.92 3.50
C ARG A 63 -0.29 0.46 3.97
N ASN A 64 -1.05 -0.33 3.20
CA ASN A 64 -1.19 -1.77 3.39
C ASN A 64 -0.31 -2.53 2.38
N LYS A 65 -0.68 -3.77 2.03
CA LYS A 65 0.07 -4.67 1.12
C LYS A 65 -0.79 -5.13 -0.05
N PHE A 66 -1.70 -4.28 -0.53
CA PHE A 66 -2.49 -4.58 -1.72
C PHE A 66 -1.61 -4.52 -2.98
N GLU A 67 -1.40 -5.67 -3.62
CA GLU A 67 -0.80 -5.76 -4.96
C GLU A 67 -1.83 -5.50 -6.06
N PHE A 68 -3.10 -5.83 -5.79
CA PHE A 68 -4.26 -5.55 -6.63
C PHE A 68 -5.52 -5.58 -5.76
N VAL A 69 -6.65 -5.08 -6.26
CA VAL A 69 -7.94 -5.17 -5.57
C VAL A 69 -8.83 -6.18 -6.28
N LYS A 70 -9.35 -7.16 -5.54
CA LYS A 70 -10.17 -8.24 -6.11
C LYS A 70 -11.49 -7.69 -6.65
N THR A 71 -11.96 -8.20 -7.78
CA THR A 71 -13.25 -7.80 -8.39
C THR A 71 -14.42 -7.94 -7.42
N HIS A 72 -14.42 -8.97 -6.56
CA HIS A 72 -15.43 -9.14 -5.53
C HIS A 72 -15.47 -7.95 -4.55
N ASP A 73 -14.31 -7.51 -4.06
CA ASP A 73 -14.21 -6.40 -3.10
C ASP A 73 -14.72 -5.10 -3.75
N LEU A 74 -14.33 -4.84 -5.00
CA LEU A 74 -14.81 -3.69 -5.80
C LEU A 74 -16.34 -3.71 -5.99
N MET A 75 -16.90 -4.89 -6.24
CA MET A 75 -18.35 -5.07 -6.37
C MET A 75 -19.07 -4.78 -5.04
N VAL A 76 -18.54 -5.27 -3.92
CA VAL A 76 -19.12 -5.03 -2.59
C VAL A 76 -19.08 -3.55 -2.22
N LEU A 77 -17.99 -2.84 -2.53
CA LEU A 77 -17.88 -1.40 -2.34
C LEU A 77 -18.95 -0.64 -3.15
N ASN A 78 -19.16 -1.02 -4.42
CA ASN A 78 -20.23 -0.45 -5.24
C ASN A 78 -21.63 -0.76 -4.70
N GLN A 79 -21.86 -1.99 -4.21
CA GLN A 79 -23.14 -2.38 -3.61
C GLN A 79 -23.44 -1.56 -2.36
N LEU A 80 -22.44 -1.31 -1.51
CA LEU A 80 -22.60 -0.47 -0.33
C LEU A 80 -22.91 0.98 -0.72
N GLU A 81 -22.26 1.52 -1.75
CA GLU A 81 -22.50 2.89 -2.25
C GLU A 81 -23.87 3.04 -2.91
N ALA A 82 -24.32 2.06 -3.68
CA ALA A 82 -25.59 2.10 -4.40
C ALA A 82 -26.83 1.88 -3.52
N ARG A 83 -26.66 1.77 -2.19
CA ARG A 83 -27.75 1.53 -1.26
C ARG A 83 -28.78 2.67 -1.28
N PRO A 84 -30.09 2.39 -1.39
CA PRO A 84 -31.12 3.43 -1.41
C PRO A 84 -31.21 4.25 -0.11
N ASP A 85 -30.83 3.66 1.03
CA ASP A 85 -30.85 4.26 2.35
C ASP A 85 -29.56 5.05 2.70
N ARG A 86 -28.62 5.15 1.75
CA ARG A 86 -27.35 5.84 1.96
C ARG A 86 -27.50 7.36 1.85
N THR A 87 -27.01 8.08 2.85
CA THR A 87 -27.10 9.56 2.90
C THR A 87 -25.77 10.26 2.64
N THR A 88 -24.66 9.54 2.58
CA THR A 88 -23.31 10.09 2.42
C THR A 88 -22.47 9.16 1.56
N ASN A 89 -21.68 9.70 0.65
CA ASN A 89 -20.83 8.92 -0.24
C ASN A 89 -19.77 8.13 0.54
N LEU A 90 -19.43 6.94 0.02
CA LEU A 90 -18.34 6.11 0.52
C LEU A 90 -17.02 6.67 0.00
N ILE A 91 -16.11 6.91 0.92
CA ILE A 91 -14.73 7.30 0.62
C ILE A 91 -13.84 6.11 0.97
N VAL A 92 -13.02 5.68 0.03
CA VAL A 92 -12.01 4.63 0.25
C VAL A 92 -10.65 5.18 -0.11
N ASP A 93 -9.68 4.99 0.78
CA ASP A 93 -8.29 5.34 0.53
C ASP A 93 -7.44 4.08 0.35
N PHE A 94 -6.86 3.91 -0.84
CA PHE A 94 -5.97 2.82 -1.20
C PHE A 94 -4.52 3.30 -1.37
N ASN A 95 -4.22 4.55 -1.05
CA ASN A 95 -2.93 5.15 -1.37
C ASN A 95 -1.77 4.41 -0.69
N LEU A 96 -0.58 4.51 -1.29
CA LEU A 96 0.65 3.92 -0.77
C LEU A 96 0.59 2.39 -0.54
N ASN A 97 -0.19 1.68 -1.35
CA ASN A 97 -0.13 0.23 -1.46
C ASN A 97 0.82 -0.19 -2.60
N PRO A 98 1.48 -1.37 -2.48
CA PRO A 98 2.44 -1.85 -3.46
C PRO A 98 1.74 -2.50 -4.67
N PHE A 99 0.91 -1.74 -5.37
CA PHE A 99 0.17 -2.26 -6.53
C PHE A 99 1.11 -2.76 -7.63
N THR A 100 0.80 -3.88 -8.28
CA THR A 100 1.61 -4.42 -9.38
C THR A 100 1.24 -3.77 -10.71
N CYS A 101 2.23 -3.36 -11.51
CA CYS A 101 2.00 -2.88 -12.89
C CYS A 101 1.83 -4.06 -13.86
N ASP A 102 0.83 -4.91 -13.63
CA ASP A 102 0.48 -6.05 -14.47
C ASP A 102 -1.03 -6.11 -14.73
N CYS A 103 -1.48 -7.14 -15.47
CA CYS A 103 -2.89 -7.24 -15.85
C CYS A 103 -3.87 -7.43 -14.68
N LYS A 104 -3.38 -7.76 -13.47
CA LYS A 104 -4.26 -7.89 -12.29
C LYS A 104 -4.83 -6.54 -11.87
N ILE A 105 -4.17 -5.43 -12.18
CA ILE A 105 -4.65 -4.08 -11.84
C ILE A 105 -5.79 -3.59 -12.74
N SER A 106 -6.05 -4.27 -13.86
CA SER A 106 -7.02 -3.86 -14.88
C SER A 106 -8.42 -3.63 -14.29
N SER A 107 -8.93 -4.56 -13.47
CA SER A 107 -10.26 -4.41 -12.86
C SER A 107 -10.33 -3.22 -11.91
N PHE A 108 -9.29 -2.99 -11.11
CA PHE A 108 -9.23 -1.84 -10.20
C PHE A 108 -9.16 -0.51 -10.98
N ARG A 109 -8.33 -0.43 -12.02
CA ARG A 109 -8.24 0.74 -12.90
C ARG A 109 -9.59 1.08 -13.55
N THR A 110 -10.25 0.10 -14.16
CA THR A 110 -11.57 0.30 -14.78
C THR A 110 -12.63 0.69 -13.76
N TRP A 111 -12.56 0.11 -12.55
CA TRP A 111 -13.45 0.46 -11.46
C TRP A 111 -13.29 1.92 -11.03
N ILE A 112 -12.06 2.43 -10.87
CA ILE A 112 -11.80 3.84 -10.51
C ILE A 112 -12.46 4.82 -11.50
N HIS A 113 -12.52 4.48 -12.79
CA HIS A 113 -13.14 5.32 -13.82
C HIS A 113 -14.67 5.32 -13.81
N SER A 114 -15.30 4.26 -13.28
CA SER A 114 -16.74 4.01 -13.43
C SER A 114 -17.53 3.96 -12.12
N THR A 115 -16.85 3.85 -10.99
CA THR A 115 -17.48 3.79 -9.68
C THR A 115 -18.03 5.13 -9.23
N ASN A 116 -19.12 5.09 -8.45
CA ASN A 116 -19.63 6.24 -7.69
C ASN A 116 -18.94 6.37 -6.31
N VAL A 117 -18.15 5.37 -5.89
CA VAL A 117 -17.34 5.43 -4.67
C VAL A 117 -16.26 6.50 -4.85
N THR A 118 -16.09 7.35 -3.84
CA THR A 118 -15.03 8.36 -3.85
C THR A 118 -13.70 7.71 -3.51
N VAL A 119 -12.84 7.52 -4.51
CA VAL A 119 -11.47 7.03 -4.31
C VAL A 119 -10.58 8.21 -3.92
N ARG A 120 -10.13 8.24 -2.67
CA ARG A 120 -9.25 9.30 -2.16
C ARG A 120 -7.88 9.20 -2.82
N ASN A 121 -7.29 10.34 -3.19
CA ASN A 121 -5.98 10.44 -3.84
C ASN A 121 -5.85 9.59 -5.12
N LYS A 122 -6.95 9.36 -5.85
CA LYS A 122 -6.95 8.46 -7.03
C LYS A 122 -5.89 8.78 -8.09
N GLU A 123 -5.59 10.06 -8.29
CA GLU A 123 -4.57 10.53 -9.25
C GLU A 123 -3.13 10.27 -8.78
N SER A 124 -2.94 9.97 -7.50
CA SER A 124 -1.64 9.67 -6.89
C SER A 124 -1.40 8.17 -6.70
N LEU A 125 -2.36 7.32 -7.11
CA LEU A 125 -2.20 5.87 -7.02
C LEU A 125 -1.14 5.40 -8.01
N MET A 126 -0.09 4.79 -7.48
CA MET A 126 1.04 4.25 -8.24
C MET A 126 1.03 2.72 -8.22
N CYS A 127 1.48 2.11 -9.29
CA CYS A 127 1.89 0.70 -9.33
C CYS A 127 3.40 0.59 -9.52
N PHE A 128 3.93 -0.61 -9.31
CA PHE A 128 5.34 -0.94 -9.41
C PHE A 128 5.50 -2.25 -10.21
N HIS A 129 6.38 -2.28 -11.20
CA HIS A 129 6.86 -3.53 -11.82
C HIS A 129 8.03 -4.12 -10.98
N ASP A 130 8.86 -3.22 -10.45
CA ASP A 130 9.96 -3.40 -9.49
C ASP A 130 10.11 -2.09 -8.67
N GLU A 131 10.89 -2.08 -7.56
CA GLU A 131 11.10 -0.89 -6.69
C GLU A 131 11.75 0.34 -7.39
N VAL A 132 12.10 0.21 -8.67
CA VAL A 132 12.86 1.21 -9.42
C VAL A 132 11.96 2.12 -10.25
N ASN A 133 10.82 1.64 -10.77
CA ASN A 133 10.02 2.33 -11.78
C ASN A 133 8.51 2.35 -11.43
N PRO A 134 8.05 3.30 -10.60
CA PRO A 134 6.62 3.50 -10.36
C PRO A 134 5.92 4.11 -11.58
N LEU A 135 4.68 3.71 -11.80
CA LEU A 135 3.80 4.29 -12.84
C LEU A 135 2.43 4.63 -12.25
N PRO A 136 1.79 5.75 -12.64
CA PRO A 136 0.41 6.04 -12.24
C PRO A 136 -0.55 4.98 -12.76
N ILE A 137 -1.42 4.45 -11.89
CA ILE A 137 -2.35 3.35 -12.26
C ILE A 137 -3.26 3.75 -13.42
N LEU A 138 -3.70 5.00 -13.45
CA LEU A 138 -4.61 5.51 -14.48
C LEU A 138 -3.93 5.70 -15.84
N GLU A 139 -2.59 5.74 -15.90
CA GLU A 139 -1.82 5.95 -17.13
C GLU A 139 -1.31 4.65 -17.77
N ILE A 140 -1.45 3.51 -17.10
CA ILE A 140 -0.99 2.21 -17.61
C ILE A 140 -1.74 1.86 -18.92
N ASP A 141 -0.97 1.51 -19.96
CA ASP A 141 -1.52 0.93 -21.18
C ASP A 141 -1.97 -0.52 -20.96
N MET A 142 -3.28 -0.76 -21.09
CA MET A 142 -3.90 -2.07 -20.91
C MET A 142 -4.09 -2.85 -22.22
N SER A 143 -3.55 -2.36 -23.35
CA SER A 143 -3.67 -3.01 -24.67
C SER A 143 -3.14 -4.45 -24.70
N GLN A 144 -2.10 -4.75 -23.92
CA GLN A 144 -1.49 -6.08 -23.86
C GLN A 144 -2.29 -7.07 -22.97
N CYS A 145 -3.11 -6.55 -22.06
CA CYS A 145 -3.91 -7.37 -21.14
C CYS A 145 -5.18 -7.94 -21.78
N SER A 146 -5.72 -7.27 -22.80
CA SER A 146 -6.79 -7.81 -23.64
C SER A 146 -6.28 -8.89 -24.60
N ALA A 147 -5.01 -8.79 -25.05
CA ALA A 147 -4.36 -9.78 -25.91
C ALA A 147 -3.95 -11.06 -25.17
N ALA A 148 -3.63 -10.98 -23.87
CA ALA A 148 -3.26 -12.14 -23.05
C ALA A 148 -4.41 -13.16 -22.87
N ILE A 149 -5.67 -12.71 -22.86
CA ILE A 149 -6.85 -13.60 -22.82
C ILE A 149 -7.05 -14.33 -24.17
N ALA A 150 -6.74 -13.66 -25.28
CA ALA A 150 -6.74 -14.27 -26.61
C ALA A 150 -5.57 -15.24 -26.81
N ALA A 151 -4.39 -14.93 -26.28
CA ALA A 151 -3.19 -15.77 -26.35
C ALA A 151 -3.24 -16.98 -25.39
N ALA A 152 -3.90 -16.85 -24.23
CA ALA A 152 -4.13 -17.95 -23.29
C ALA A 152 -5.06 -19.05 -23.85
N THR A 153 -5.77 -18.77 -24.94
CA THR A 153 -6.58 -19.77 -25.66
C THR A 153 -5.72 -20.63 -26.61
N ILE A 154 -4.43 -20.30 -26.85
CA ILE A 154 -3.66 -20.89 -27.97
C ILE A 154 -2.28 -21.51 -27.60
N MET A 155 -1.77 -21.46 -26.37
CA MET A 155 -0.45 -22.10 -26.09
C MET A 155 -0.44 -23.09 -24.93
N PHE A 156 -0.63 -24.37 -25.28
CA PHE A 156 -0.10 -25.52 -24.55
C PHE A 156 0.70 -26.38 -25.54
N ASN A 157 1.87 -26.87 -25.08
CA ASN A 157 2.95 -27.61 -25.78
C ASN A 157 4.12 -26.68 -26.16
N THR A 158 5.37 -26.82 -25.68
CA THR A 158 6.08 -27.91 -24.99
C THR A 158 7.35 -27.30 -24.36
N ALA A 159 7.70 -27.70 -23.12
CA ALA A 159 9.00 -27.44 -22.52
C ALA A 159 9.62 -28.77 -22.05
N THR A 160 10.75 -29.15 -22.65
CA THR A 160 11.76 -30.15 -22.23
C THR A 160 13.04 -29.81 -23.01
N ASP A 161 14.29 -29.85 -22.54
CA ASP A 161 14.91 -30.59 -21.46
C ASP A 161 16.31 -29.99 -21.12
N ASN A 162 16.91 -30.51 -20.05
CA ASN A 162 18.13 -30.18 -19.30
C ASN A 162 19.50 -30.14 -20.05
N HIS A 163 20.49 -29.45 -19.45
CA HIS A 163 21.90 -29.92 -19.47
C HIS A 163 22.75 -29.46 -18.25
N TYR A 164 23.55 -30.39 -17.73
CA TYR A 164 24.45 -30.39 -16.56
C TYR A 164 25.79 -29.62 -16.72
N GLY A 165 26.43 -29.25 -15.61
CA GLY A 165 27.89 -28.98 -15.52
C GLY A 165 28.41 -28.65 -14.11
N LEU A 166 29.39 -29.43 -13.62
CA LEU A 166 30.00 -29.44 -12.28
C LEU A 166 31.50 -29.03 -12.35
N GLY A 167 32.04 -28.46 -11.27
CA GLY A 167 33.49 -28.29 -11.00
C GLY A 167 33.77 -26.99 -10.22
N GLY A 168 34.57 -26.88 -9.16
CA GLY A 168 35.51 -27.79 -8.49
C GLY A 168 36.83 -27.05 -8.16
N GLY A 169 37.08 -26.73 -6.88
CA GLY A 169 38.43 -26.69 -6.26
C GLY A 169 39.19 -25.35 -6.09
N GLY A 170 39.37 -24.93 -4.83
CA GLY A 170 40.69 -24.83 -4.16
C GLY A 170 41.55 -23.54 -4.21
N GLY A 171 41.77 -22.93 -3.03
CA GLY A 171 43.13 -22.77 -2.46
C GLY A 171 43.83 -21.39 -2.37
N HIS A 172 44.07 -20.98 -1.11
CA HIS A 172 45.26 -20.30 -0.52
C HIS A 172 45.39 -18.76 -0.31
N GLU A 173 45.91 -18.52 0.89
CA GLU A 173 46.24 -17.34 1.71
C GLU A 173 47.27 -16.36 1.10
N ASN A 174 47.26 -15.07 1.49
CA ASN A 174 48.04 -14.57 2.65
C ASN A 174 47.95 -13.05 2.88
N SER A 175 48.27 -12.71 4.12
CA SER A 175 48.28 -11.44 4.87
C SER A 175 49.30 -10.37 4.47
N GLY A 176 49.08 -9.11 4.90
CA GLY A 176 50.13 -8.10 5.06
C GLY A 176 49.64 -6.73 5.55
N LEU A 177 50.12 -6.28 6.72
CA LEU A 177 49.65 -5.16 7.54
C LEU A 177 50.58 -3.92 7.46
N ALA A 178 49.95 -2.73 7.48
CA ALA A 178 50.34 -1.39 7.98
C ALA A 178 51.75 -0.78 7.73
N GLN A 179 51.74 0.40 7.07
CA GLN A 179 52.39 1.63 7.58
C GLN A 179 51.84 2.88 6.85
N HIS A 180 50.63 3.35 7.16
CA HIS A 180 50.07 4.61 6.59
C HIS A 180 49.03 5.28 7.51
N THR A 181 49.33 5.49 8.79
CA THR A 181 48.29 5.98 9.74
C THR A 181 47.89 7.45 9.55
N ALA A 182 48.74 8.32 8.99
CA ALA A 182 48.38 9.73 8.74
C ALA A 182 47.75 9.98 7.36
N THR A 183 48.21 9.26 6.33
CA THR A 183 47.69 9.39 4.95
C THR A 183 46.34 8.71 4.78
N LEU A 184 46.09 7.58 5.46
CA LEU A 184 44.76 6.96 5.50
C LEU A 184 43.72 7.86 6.15
N ILE A 185 44.05 8.55 7.25
CA ILE A 185 43.08 9.43 7.91
C ILE A 185 42.71 10.61 7.00
N PHE A 186 43.69 11.25 6.36
CA PHE A 186 43.41 12.32 5.40
C PHE A 186 42.59 11.82 4.20
N LEU A 187 42.94 10.64 3.67
CA LEU A 187 42.22 10.02 2.56
C LEU A 187 40.80 9.61 2.97
N LEU A 188 40.59 9.12 4.19
CA LEU A 188 39.27 8.81 4.75
C LEU A 188 38.44 10.07 4.93
N ILE A 189 39.03 11.18 5.39
CA ILE A 189 38.33 12.46 5.51
C ILE A 189 37.91 12.95 4.12
N VAL A 190 38.83 12.96 3.15
CA VAL A 190 38.53 13.35 1.75
C VAL A 190 37.46 12.44 1.15
N LEU A 191 37.57 11.12 1.31
CA LEU A 191 36.56 10.17 0.86
C LEU A 191 35.21 10.39 1.57
N SER A 192 35.20 10.72 2.86
CA SER A 192 33.97 11.00 3.60
C SER A 192 33.29 12.29 3.13
N MET A 193 34.05 13.32 2.78
CA MET A 193 33.55 14.56 2.22
C MET A 193 33.00 14.36 0.80
N ILE A 194 33.70 13.58 -0.02
CA ILE A 194 33.23 13.17 -1.36
C ILE A 194 31.95 12.34 -1.22
N LEU A 195 31.92 11.35 -0.33
CA LEU A 195 30.75 10.53 -0.06
C LEU A 195 29.58 11.38 0.40
N LEU A 196 29.78 12.30 1.34
CA LEU A 196 28.75 13.22 1.81
C LEU A 196 28.21 14.08 0.67
N GLY A 197 29.09 14.64 -0.17
CA GLY A 197 28.71 15.39 -1.36
C GLY A 197 27.89 14.55 -2.36
N LEU A 198 28.31 13.30 -2.60
CA LEU A 198 27.58 12.36 -3.46
C LEU A 198 26.23 11.97 -2.86
N VAL A 199 26.14 11.78 -1.54
CA VAL A 199 24.88 11.50 -0.84
C VAL A 199 23.95 12.70 -0.94
N ILE A 200 24.44 13.93 -0.72
CA ILE A 200 23.64 15.15 -0.87
C ILE A 200 23.16 15.30 -2.31
N ALA A 201 24.05 15.09 -3.30
CA ALA A 201 23.69 15.12 -4.71
C ALA A 201 22.66 14.03 -5.06
N LEU A 202 22.81 12.81 -4.52
CA LEU A 202 21.88 11.70 -4.72
C LEU A 202 20.52 11.99 -4.08
N VAL A 203 20.50 12.56 -2.88
CA VAL A 203 19.28 13.04 -2.20
C VAL A 203 18.61 14.15 -2.99
N TYR A 204 19.40 15.08 -3.55
CA TYR A 204 18.89 16.16 -4.37
C TYR A 204 18.28 15.66 -5.69
N VAL A 205 18.98 14.77 -6.40
CA VAL A 205 18.52 14.14 -7.64
C VAL A 205 17.31 13.24 -7.38
N SER A 206 17.33 12.51 -6.27
CA SER A 206 16.27 11.57 -5.90
C SER A 206 15.21 12.22 -5.00
N ARG A 207 15.15 13.55 -4.90
CA ARG A 207 14.32 14.24 -3.90
C ARG A 207 12.84 13.85 -3.97
N ASP A 208 12.32 13.63 -5.17
CA ASP A 208 10.92 13.28 -5.37
C ASP A 208 10.66 11.81 -4.98
N LYS A 209 11.60 10.91 -5.28
CA LYS A 209 11.58 9.51 -4.81
C LYS A 209 11.75 9.41 -3.30
N LEU A 210 12.66 10.20 -2.72
CA LEU A 210 12.91 10.26 -1.29
C LEU A 210 11.72 10.87 -0.55
N LYS A 211 11.08 11.89 -1.11
CA LYS A 211 9.84 12.45 -0.59
C LYS A 211 8.76 11.38 -0.54
N PHE A 212 8.56 10.61 -1.61
CA PHE A 212 7.60 9.50 -1.59
C PHE A 212 7.94 8.42 -0.55
N MET A 213 9.23 8.14 -0.33
CA MET A 213 9.67 7.12 0.64
C MET A 213 9.67 7.62 2.10
N ILE A 214 9.94 8.90 2.35
CA ILE A 214 10.07 9.49 3.70
C ILE A 214 8.76 10.11 4.20
N THR A 215 7.91 10.64 3.31
CA THR A 215 6.56 11.13 3.67
C THR A 215 5.80 10.11 4.53
N PRO A 216 5.78 8.79 4.22
CA PRO A 216 5.11 7.82 5.07
C PRO A 216 5.71 7.62 6.45
N VAL A 217 7.00 7.88 6.64
CA VAL A 217 7.62 7.81 7.97
C VAL A 217 7.18 8.99 8.83
N PHE A 218 7.17 10.20 8.27
CA PHE A 218 6.74 11.39 9.01
C PHE A 218 5.24 11.41 9.27
N ASP A 219 4.41 10.99 8.31
CA ASP A 219 2.97 10.82 8.50
C ASP A 219 2.71 9.83 9.65
N ASN A 220 3.44 8.71 9.69
CA ASN A 220 3.32 7.73 10.77
C ASN A 220 3.63 8.32 12.16
N VAL A 221 4.71 9.10 12.26
CA VAL A 221 5.05 9.78 13.52
C VAL A 221 4.00 10.84 13.89
N ALA A 222 3.55 11.64 12.93
CA ALA A 222 2.56 12.69 13.16
C ALA A 222 1.20 12.12 13.58
N LYS A 223 0.72 11.06 12.91
CA LYS A 223 -0.55 10.39 13.23
C LYS A 223 -0.49 9.73 14.61
N LYS A 224 0.64 9.08 14.95
CA LYS A 224 0.88 8.50 16.29
C LYS A 224 0.81 9.56 17.39
N VAL A 225 1.35 10.76 17.15
CA VAL A 225 1.26 11.88 18.09
C VAL A 225 -0.20 12.37 18.24
N GLN A 226 -0.98 12.40 17.15
CA GLN A 226 -2.40 12.78 17.23
C GLN A 226 -3.21 11.83 18.11
N TYR A 227 -3.00 10.50 18.04
CA TYR A 227 -3.73 9.55 18.90
C TYR A 227 -3.36 9.64 20.39
N THR A 228 -2.15 10.09 20.72
CA THR A 228 -1.75 10.30 22.12
C THR A 228 -2.32 11.57 22.76
N SER A 229 -2.87 12.48 21.95
CA SER A 229 -3.56 13.67 22.41
C SER A 229 -5.05 13.49 22.15
N ILE A 230 -5.77 12.96 23.15
CA ILE A 230 -7.23 13.13 23.22
C ILE A 230 -7.43 14.63 23.44
N LYS A 231 -7.57 15.39 22.35
CA LYS A 231 -8.23 16.68 22.44
C LYS A 231 -9.70 16.35 22.55
N ASP A 232 -10.31 16.80 23.63
CA ASP A 232 -11.75 16.98 23.74
C ASP A 232 -12.16 17.94 22.62
N GLU A 233 -12.37 17.41 21.41
CA GLU A 233 -12.95 18.21 20.33
C GLU A 233 -14.45 18.22 20.61
N ASP A 234 -14.91 19.39 21.07
CA ASP A 234 -16.26 19.70 21.50
C ASP A 234 -17.30 19.05 20.58
N CYS A 235 -18.14 18.20 21.17
CA CYS A 235 -19.40 17.79 20.57
C CYS A 235 -20.19 19.06 20.20
N PRO A 236 -20.57 19.28 18.93
CA PRO A 236 -21.51 20.35 18.63
C PRO A 236 -22.82 20.05 19.35
N GLU A 237 -23.21 20.93 20.26
CA GLU A 237 -24.51 20.91 20.92
C GLU A 237 -25.60 20.86 19.85
N VAL A 238 -26.37 19.77 19.88
CA VAL A 238 -27.63 19.68 19.14
C VAL A 238 -28.62 20.54 19.91
N HIS A 239 -28.80 21.79 19.49
CA HIS A 239 -29.99 22.53 19.89
C HIS A 239 -31.22 21.88 19.24
N VAL A 240 -32.14 21.48 20.12
CA VAL A 240 -33.46 20.88 19.86
C VAL A 240 -34.33 21.79 19.00
#